data_AF-A0A952TBV1-F1
#
_entry.id   AF-A0A952TBV1-F1
#
_cell.length_a   1.000
_cell.length_b   1.000
_cell.length_c   1.000
_cell.angle_alpha   90.00
_cell.angle_beta   90.00
_cell.angle_gamma   90.00
#
_symmetry.space_group_name_H-M   'P 1'
#
loop_
_entity.id
_entity.type
_entity.pdbx_description
1 polymer ?
#
loop_
_entity_poly.entity_id
_entity_poly.type
_entity_poly.pdbx_seq_one_letter_code
_entity_poly.pdbx_strand_id
1 'polypeptide(L)'
;MDEKLDFCRVKKIDEKGFGFLKSFYFTKDIFFHFNQIKREEFREKLNAMKRGEFFVYYISKEVGDNKRKVKQFWYSLKDVPKEYLDDFKNRVITEFDSGVTNIFDLLFTFSEMKGLNLIEDKELEKIFISTKIQKLPSVILPFLNKEEIELLKAQINFENIAASEQKPFWFDDFLKFI
;
A
#
# COMPACT_ATOMS: atom_id res chain seq x y z
N MET A 1 -15.48 -8.08 16.78
CA MET A 1 -14.37 -8.12 15.82
C MET A 1 -13.78 -6.74 15.81
N ASP A 2 -12.55 -6.58 16.30
CA ASP A 2 -11.93 -5.27 16.40
C ASP A 2 -11.77 -4.65 15.01
N GLU A 3 -12.01 -3.35 14.94
CA GLU A 3 -12.03 -2.63 13.68
C GLU A 3 -10.59 -2.49 13.20
N LYS A 4 -10.26 -3.19 12.12
CA LYS A 4 -8.90 -3.21 11.56
C LYS A 4 -8.70 -2.07 10.57
N LEU A 5 -7.52 -1.47 10.62
CA LEU A 5 -7.10 -0.46 9.65
C LEU A 5 -6.81 -1.10 8.32
N ASP A 6 -7.30 -0.45 7.28
CA ASP A 6 -7.21 -0.84 5.89
C ASP A 6 -6.77 0.38 5.05
N PHE A 7 -6.36 0.15 3.80
CA PHE A 7 -6.10 1.25 2.88
C PHE A 7 -6.66 0.96 1.49
N CYS A 8 -7.09 2.01 0.79
CA CYS A 8 -7.62 1.86 -0.55
C CYS A 8 -7.33 3.08 -1.41
N ARG A 9 -6.99 2.83 -2.67
CA ARG A 9 -7.05 3.83 -3.73
C ARG A 9 -8.50 4.08 -4.12
N VAL A 10 -8.96 5.31 -3.95
CA VAL A 10 -10.30 5.74 -4.36
C VAL A 10 -10.32 5.95 -5.87
N LYS A 11 -11.03 5.08 -6.59
CA LYS A 11 -11.10 5.12 -8.07
C LYS A 11 -12.17 6.06 -8.60
N LYS A 12 -13.34 6.08 -7.95
CA LYS A 12 -14.49 6.87 -8.37
C LYS A 12 -15.33 7.23 -7.15
N ILE A 13 -15.83 8.45 -7.16
CA ILE A 13 -16.88 8.93 -6.27
C ILE A 13 -18.06 9.26 -7.17
N ASP A 14 -19.26 8.90 -6.73
CA ASP A 14 -20.45 9.19 -7.49
C ASP A 14 -20.91 10.66 -7.30
N GLU A 15 -21.84 11.12 -8.14
CA GLU A 15 -22.33 12.50 -8.08
C GLU A 15 -23.07 12.82 -6.78
N LYS A 16 -23.56 11.79 -6.08
CA LYS A 16 -24.26 11.90 -4.80
C LYS A 16 -23.28 11.91 -3.60
N GLY A 17 -21.97 11.80 -3.85
CA GLY A 17 -20.94 11.89 -2.83
C GLY A 17 -20.71 10.60 -2.04
N PHE A 18 -21.03 9.42 -2.58
CA PHE A 18 -20.70 8.13 -1.98
C PHE A 18 -19.83 7.27 -2.88
N GLY A 19 -19.30 6.20 -2.29
CA GLY A 19 -18.51 5.22 -3.01
C GLY A 19 -18.27 3.95 -2.22
N PHE A 20 -17.38 3.12 -2.77
CA PHE A 20 -17.03 1.81 -2.26
C PHE A 20 -15.51 1.66 -2.21
N LEU A 21 -15.00 1.19 -1.06
CA LEU A 21 -13.57 0.92 -0.84
C LEU A 21 -13.33 -0.60 -0.83
N LYS A 22 -12.24 -1.02 -1.46
CA LYS A 22 -11.74 -2.40 -1.37
C LYS A 22 -11.00 -2.58 -0.05
N SER A 23 -11.14 -3.77 0.54
CA SER A 23 -10.57 -4.12 1.84
C SER A 23 -9.62 -5.31 1.73
N PHE A 24 -8.60 -5.33 2.58
CA PHE A 24 -7.76 -6.51 2.81
C PHE A 24 -8.49 -7.61 3.57
N TYR A 25 -9.31 -7.24 4.54
CA TYR A 25 -9.90 -8.19 5.47
C TYR A 25 -11.26 -8.71 5.01
N PHE A 26 -11.95 -7.94 4.17
CA PHE A 26 -13.34 -8.20 3.82
C PHE A 26 -13.50 -8.38 2.32
N THR A 27 -14.18 -9.45 1.93
CA THR A 27 -14.47 -9.77 0.52
C THR A 27 -15.48 -8.81 -0.10
N LYS A 28 -16.32 -8.18 0.71
CA LYS A 28 -17.30 -7.19 0.29
C LYS A 28 -16.73 -5.79 0.35
N ASP A 29 -17.17 -4.97 -0.60
CA ASP A 29 -16.81 -3.57 -0.65
C ASP A 29 -17.37 -2.81 0.56
N ILE A 30 -16.59 -1.84 1.04
CA ILE A 30 -16.91 -1.04 2.21
C ILE A 30 -17.57 0.25 1.74
N PHE A 31 -18.81 0.47 2.15
CA PHE A 31 -19.54 1.68 1.81
C PHE A 31 -18.97 2.90 2.56
N PHE A 32 -18.85 4.04 1.87
CA PHE A 32 -18.52 5.32 2.49
C PHE A 32 -19.33 6.46 1.87
N HIS A 33 -19.56 7.52 2.66
CA HIS A 33 -20.28 8.72 2.22
C HIS A 33 -19.50 9.99 2.60
N PHE A 34 -19.43 10.97 1.71
CA PHE A 34 -18.66 12.21 1.87
C PHE A 34 -19.06 13.06 3.06
N ASN A 35 -20.32 13.00 3.51
CA ASN A 35 -20.73 13.71 4.72
C ASN A 35 -19.91 13.31 5.97
N GLN A 36 -19.22 12.17 5.96
CA GLN A 36 -18.26 11.79 7.01
C GLN A 36 -16.89 12.49 6.86
N ILE A 37 -16.69 13.14 5.72
CA ILE A 37 -15.48 13.83 5.31
C ILE A 37 -15.63 15.32 5.63
N LYS A 38 -15.17 15.71 6.82
CA LYS A 38 -15.15 17.12 7.21
C LYS A 38 -13.95 17.83 6.55
N ARG A 39 -14.20 18.71 5.57
CA ARG A 39 -13.48 19.99 5.27
C ARG A 39 -13.58 20.38 3.78
N GLU A 40 -13.79 21.67 3.51
CA GLU A 40 -13.71 22.30 2.17
C GLU A 40 -12.39 22.00 1.44
N GLU A 41 -11.28 21.88 2.17
CA GLU A 41 -9.95 21.49 1.64
C GLU A 41 -9.98 20.16 0.87
N PHE A 42 -10.92 19.27 1.19
CA PHE A 42 -11.03 17.97 0.56
C PHE A 42 -11.62 18.03 -0.86
N ARG A 43 -12.62 18.88 -1.07
CA ARG A 43 -13.27 19.04 -2.37
C ARG A 43 -12.30 19.66 -3.37
N GLU A 44 -11.49 20.61 -2.92
CA GLU A 44 -10.42 21.22 -3.71
C GLU A 44 -9.30 20.23 -4.01
N LYS A 45 -8.81 19.47 -3.01
CA LYS A 45 -7.79 18.43 -3.21
C LYS A 45 -8.25 17.32 -4.16
N LEU A 46 -9.50 16.89 -4.09
CA LEU A 46 -10.05 15.90 -5.02
C LEU A 46 -10.23 16.41 -6.44
N ASN A 47 -10.62 17.68 -6.59
CA ASN A 47 -10.72 18.31 -7.91
C ASN A 47 -9.32 18.56 -8.51
N ALA A 48 -8.31 18.79 -7.67
CA ALA A 48 -6.92 18.99 -8.08
C ALA A 48 -6.16 17.68 -8.31
N MET A 49 -6.48 16.61 -7.58
CA MET A 49 -5.86 15.30 -7.73
C MET A 49 -6.37 14.60 -8.99
N LYS A 50 -5.45 14.08 -9.81
CA LYS A 50 -5.84 13.29 -10.99
C LYS A 50 -6.61 12.05 -10.54
N ARG A 51 -7.64 11.67 -11.32
CA ARG A 51 -8.39 10.42 -11.10
C ARG A 51 -7.41 9.25 -10.96
N GLY A 52 -7.38 8.61 -9.78
CA GLY A 52 -6.55 7.43 -9.51
C GLY A 52 -5.33 7.64 -8.63
N GLU A 53 -5.07 8.83 -8.11
CA GLU A 53 -3.92 9.10 -7.21
C GLU A 53 -4.30 9.29 -5.73
N PHE A 54 -5.58 9.11 -5.39
CA PHE A 54 -6.07 9.40 -4.05
C PHE A 54 -6.19 8.13 -3.20
N PHE A 55 -5.34 8.00 -2.17
CA PHE A 55 -5.38 6.92 -1.19
C PHE A 55 -6.00 7.39 0.12
N VAL A 56 -6.72 6.48 0.78
CA VAL A 56 -7.27 6.68 2.13
C VAL A 56 -6.95 5.49 3.00
N TYR A 57 -6.75 5.76 4.28
CA TYR A 57 -6.70 4.75 5.34
C TYR A 57 -8.02 4.75 6.07
N TYR A 58 -8.55 3.60 6.46
CA TYR A 58 -9.85 3.57 7.13
C TYR A 58 -10.04 2.37 8.02
N ILE A 59 -10.92 2.53 9.00
CA ILE A 59 -11.52 1.45 9.76
C ILE A 59 -13.00 1.34 9.40
N SER A 60 -13.51 0.12 9.35
CA SER A 60 -14.90 -0.16 9.00
C SER A 60 -15.63 -0.90 10.11
N LYS A 61 -16.94 -0.66 10.21
CA LYS A 61 -17.82 -1.37 11.14
C LYS A 61 -18.99 -2.02 10.40
N GLU A 62 -19.48 -3.11 10.97
CA GLU A 62 -20.70 -3.77 10.48
C GLU A 62 -21.94 -2.96 10.87
N VAL A 63 -22.94 -2.96 9.99
CA VAL A 63 -24.20 -2.20 10.17
C VAL A 63 -25.46 -3.05 10.02
N GLY A 64 -25.32 -4.38 9.90
CA GLY A 64 -26.40 -5.31 9.60
C GLY A 64 -26.30 -5.89 8.19
N ASP A 65 -26.96 -7.01 7.93
CA ASP A 65 -27.00 -7.74 6.64
C ASP A 65 -25.61 -8.06 6.04
N ASN A 66 -24.60 -8.31 6.88
CA ASN A 66 -23.21 -8.49 6.44
C ASN A 66 -22.71 -7.32 5.57
N LYS A 67 -23.21 -6.09 5.81
CA LYS A 67 -22.75 -4.85 5.17
C LYS A 67 -21.81 -4.12 6.11
N ARG A 68 -20.75 -3.57 5.55
CA ARG A 68 -19.79 -2.74 6.30
C ARG A 68 -19.78 -1.33 5.76
N LYS A 69 -19.65 -0.36 6.67
CA LYS A 69 -19.42 1.04 6.32
C LYS A 69 -18.17 1.56 6.99
N VAL A 70 -17.57 2.58 6.39
CA VAL A 70 -16.49 3.34 7.01
C VAL A 70 -17.00 3.93 8.33
N LYS A 71 -16.25 3.65 9.40
CA LYS A 71 -16.46 4.29 10.70
C LYS A 71 -15.63 5.56 10.79
N GLN A 72 -14.36 5.45 10.40
CA GLN A 72 -13.39 6.54 10.42
C GLN A 72 -12.35 6.30 9.33
N PHE A 73 -11.80 7.37 8.78
CA PHE A 73 -10.76 7.31 7.78
C PHE A 73 -9.77 8.47 7.98
N TRP A 74 -8.59 8.33 7.39
CA TRP A 74 -7.46 9.25 7.43
C TRP A 74 -6.84 9.35 6.03
N TYR A 75 -6.14 10.46 5.78
CA TYR A 75 -5.54 10.75 4.46
C TYR A 75 -4.06 10.44 4.37
N SER A 76 -3.40 10.33 5.52
CA SER A 76 -2.01 9.95 5.62
C SER A 76 -1.89 9.00 6.80
N LEU A 77 -0.98 8.02 6.66
CA LEU A 77 -0.72 7.04 7.70
C LEU A 77 -0.28 7.70 9.02
N LYS A 78 0.35 8.87 8.95
CA LYS A 78 0.83 9.61 10.13
C LYS A 78 -0.30 10.08 11.05
N ASP A 79 -1.51 10.23 10.51
CA ASP A 79 -2.68 10.72 11.24
C ASP A 79 -3.46 9.56 11.89
N VAL A 80 -3.07 8.32 11.61
CA VAL A 80 -3.71 7.11 12.13
C VAL A 80 -3.26 6.85 13.57
N PRO A 81 -4.18 6.52 14.50
CA PRO A 81 -3.83 6.11 15.86
C PRO A 81 -2.90 4.90 15.89
N LYS A 82 -1.87 4.97 16.75
CA LYS A 82 -0.79 3.97 16.82
C LYS A 82 -1.28 2.55 17.09
N GLU A 83 -2.37 2.41 17.84
CA GLU A 83 -3.01 1.12 18.15
C GLU A 83 -3.40 0.30 16.92
N TYR A 84 -3.54 0.93 15.75
CA TYR A 84 -3.88 0.25 14.51
C TYR A 84 -2.67 -0.09 13.62
N LEU A 85 -1.48 0.46 13.90
CA LEU A 85 -0.36 0.45 12.96
C LEU A 85 0.35 -0.91 12.88
N ASP A 86 0.50 -1.62 13.99
CA ASP A 86 1.25 -2.89 14.01
C ASP A 86 0.54 -3.99 13.22
N ASP A 87 -0.76 -4.17 13.48
CA ASP A 87 -1.60 -5.12 12.74
C ASP A 87 -1.67 -4.77 11.25
N PHE A 88 -1.76 -3.47 10.94
CA PHE A 88 -1.79 -2.99 9.57
C PHE A 88 -0.46 -3.26 8.85
N LYS A 89 0.68 -2.96 9.48
CA LYS A 89 2.02 -3.26 8.94
C LYS A 89 2.13 -4.73 8.56
N ASN A 90 1.79 -5.63 9.50
CA ASN A 90 1.84 -7.07 9.28
C ASN A 90 0.92 -7.50 8.13
N ARG A 91 -0.24 -6.86 7.99
CA ARG A 91 -1.14 -7.15 6.87
C ARG A 91 -0.58 -6.69 5.53
N VAL A 92 -0.02 -5.48 5.46
CA VAL A 92 0.59 -4.96 4.21
C VAL A 92 1.76 -5.84 3.77
N ILE A 93 2.61 -6.29 4.69
CA ILE A 93 3.71 -7.23 4.39
C ILE A 93 3.17 -8.54 3.83
N THR A 94 2.08 -9.05 4.41
CA THR A 94 1.41 -10.27 3.89
C THR A 94 0.89 -10.06 2.46
N GLU A 95 0.34 -8.87 2.16
CA GLU A 95 -0.16 -8.55 0.83
C GLU A 95 0.96 -8.51 -0.24
N PHE A 96 2.20 -8.17 0.13
CA PHE A 96 3.33 -8.23 -0.80
C PHE A 96 3.62 -9.66 -1.30
N ASP A 97 3.31 -10.68 -0.50
CA ASP A 97 3.58 -12.06 -0.88
C ASP A 97 2.38 -12.73 -1.55
N SER A 98 1.24 -12.82 -0.86
CA SER A 98 0.07 -13.59 -1.31
C SER A 98 -1.17 -12.74 -1.59
N GLY A 99 -1.05 -11.43 -1.48
CA GLY A 99 -2.16 -10.49 -1.63
C GLY A 99 -2.64 -10.28 -3.06
N VAL A 100 -3.89 -9.86 -3.19
CA VAL A 100 -4.49 -9.45 -4.48
C VAL A 100 -4.24 -7.97 -4.79
N THR A 101 -3.73 -7.21 -3.81
CA THR A 101 -3.47 -5.78 -3.95
C THR A 101 -2.40 -5.51 -5.00
N ASN A 102 -2.58 -4.43 -5.78
CA ASN A 102 -1.63 -4.03 -6.81
C ASN A 102 -0.29 -3.61 -6.17
N ILE A 103 0.83 -4.01 -6.77
CA ILE A 103 2.17 -3.71 -6.24
C ILE A 103 2.42 -2.20 -6.07
N PHE A 104 1.92 -1.36 -6.97
CA PHE A 104 2.09 0.09 -6.87
C PHE A 104 1.27 0.71 -5.74
N ASP A 105 0.11 0.13 -5.42
CA ASP A 105 -0.69 0.51 -4.25
C ASP A 105 0.04 0.14 -2.96
N LEU A 106 0.64 -1.05 -2.92
CA LEU A 106 1.46 -1.49 -1.78
C LEU A 106 2.71 -0.63 -1.61
N LEU A 107 3.39 -0.26 -2.70
CA LEU A 107 4.57 0.59 -2.67
C LEU A 107 4.27 2.01 -2.17
N PHE A 108 3.09 2.55 -2.48
CA PHE A 108 2.62 3.81 -1.89
C PHE A 108 2.56 3.72 -0.37
N THR A 109 1.86 2.72 0.16
CA THR A 109 1.71 2.52 1.61
C THR A 109 3.04 2.16 2.28
N PHE A 110 3.90 1.38 1.61
CA PHE A 110 5.26 1.09 2.05
C PHE A 110 6.09 2.36 2.25
N SER A 111 6.03 3.29 1.30
CA SER A 111 6.70 4.59 1.41
C SER A 111 6.25 5.38 2.65
N GLU A 112 4.93 5.43 2.91
CA GLU A 112 4.42 6.07 4.13
C GLU A 112 4.86 5.35 5.41
N MET A 113 4.87 4.01 5.43
CA MET A 113 5.35 3.24 6.58
C MET A 113 6.85 3.48 6.84
N LYS A 114 7.67 3.55 5.78
CA LYS A 114 9.10 3.92 5.90
C LYS A 114 9.28 5.33 6.46
N GLY A 115 8.54 6.31 5.94
CA GLY A 115 8.60 7.70 6.41
C GLY A 115 8.24 7.86 7.89
N LEU A 116 7.54 6.89 8.46
CA LEU A 116 7.18 6.81 9.87
C LEU A 116 8.08 5.87 10.70
N ASN A 117 9.14 5.33 10.11
CA ASN A 117 10.04 4.34 10.74
C ASN A 117 9.30 3.11 11.27
N LEU A 118 8.24 2.65 10.58
CA LEU A 118 7.50 1.45 10.96
C LEU A 118 8.12 0.15 10.42
N ILE A 119 9.06 0.28 9.47
CA ILE A 119 9.70 -0.82 8.76
C ILE A 119 11.16 -0.89 9.20
N GLU A 120 11.54 -2.00 9.83
CA GLU A 120 12.93 -2.33 10.15
C GLU A 120 13.48 -3.36 9.15
N ASP A 121 14.76 -3.69 9.26
CA ASP A 121 15.45 -4.63 8.37
C ASP A 121 14.73 -5.98 8.25
N LYS A 122 14.21 -6.51 9.37
CA LYS A 122 13.45 -7.77 9.39
C LYS A 122 12.16 -7.72 8.55
N GLU A 123 11.52 -6.55 8.45
CA GLU A 123 10.35 -6.37 7.59
C GLU A 123 10.75 -6.11 6.14
N LEU A 124 11.85 -5.39 5.91
CA LEU A 124 12.42 -5.21 4.56
C LEU A 124 12.80 -6.54 3.93
N GLU A 125 13.51 -7.41 4.65
CA GLU A 125 13.88 -8.73 4.18
C GLU A 125 12.65 -9.54 3.75
N LYS A 126 11.59 -9.55 4.57
CA LYS A 126 10.31 -10.21 4.24
C LYS A 126 9.68 -9.64 2.97
N ILE A 127 9.72 -8.32 2.79
CA ILE A 127 9.21 -7.68 1.58
C ILE A 127 10.08 -8.05 0.37
N PHE A 128 11.41 -8.07 0.51
CA PHE A 128 12.32 -8.37 -0.60
C PHE A 128 12.21 -9.79 -1.10
N ILE A 129 12.01 -10.76 -0.21
CA ILE A 129 11.79 -12.17 -0.61
C ILE A 129 10.34 -12.45 -1.05
N SER A 130 9.43 -11.47 -0.94
CA SER A 130 8.03 -11.67 -1.30
C SER A 130 7.83 -11.94 -2.79
N THR A 131 6.79 -12.71 -3.10
CA THR A 131 6.48 -13.10 -4.47
C THR A 131 6.33 -11.91 -5.43
N LYS A 132 5.72 -10.79 -5.01
CA LYS A 132 5.55 -9.62 -5.89
C LYS A 132 6.87 -8.91 -6.18
N ILE A 133 7.74 -8.76 -5.18
CA ILE A 133 9.03 -8.10 -5.35
C ILE A 133 9.98 -8.96 -6.16
N GLN A 134 10.07 -10.27 -5.90
CA GLN A 134 10.92 -11.18 -6.68
C GLN A 134 10.55 -11.22 -8.17
N LYS A 135 9.26 -11.06 -8.50
CA LYS A 135 8.79 -10.98 -9.90
C LYS A 135 9.16 -9.66 -10.58
N LEU A 136 9.25 -8.57 -9.83
CA LEU A 136 9.49 -7.23 -10.37
C LEU A 136 10.29 -6.38 -9.35
N PRO A 137 11.57 -6.67 -9.12
CA PRO A 137 12.34 -6.02 -8.07
C PRO A 137 12.71 -4.57 -8.40
N SER A 138 12.69 -4.18 -9.68
CA SER A 138 13.01 -2.81 -10.09
C SER A 138 12.03 -1.76 -9.54
N VAL A 139 10.77 -2.13 -9.25
CA VAL A 139 9.76 -1.13 -8.84
C VAL A 139 9.90 -0.62 -7.41
N ILE A 140 10.60 -1.34 -6.54
CA ILE A 140 10.81 -0.91 -5.14
C ILE A 140 12.01 0.02 -4.98
N LEU A 141 12.94 0.02 -5.94
CA LEU A 141 14.19 0.80 -5.90
C LEU A 141 14.02 2.30 -5.61
N PRO A 142 13.02 3.02 -6.16
CA PRO A 142 12.82 4.44 -5.85
C PRO A 142 12.59 4.75 -4.36
N PHE A 143 12.26 3.75 -3.56
CA PHE A 143 11.92 3.88 -2.14
C PHE A 143 13.03 3.39 -1.21
N LEU A 144 14.17 2.97 -1.76
CA LEU A 144 15.28 2.38 -1.02
C LEU A 144 16.47 3.33 -0.95
N ASN A 145 17.19 3.28 0.17
CA ASN A 145 18.52 3.86 0.28
C ASN A 145 19.60 2.89 -0.25
N LYS A 146 20.86 3.32 -0.27
CA LYS A 146 21.97 2.51 -0.82
C LYS A 146 22.16 1.17 -0.09
N GLU A 147 22.08 1.17 1.23
CA GLU A 147 22.26 -0.05 2.05
C GLU A 147 21.14 -1.06 1.79
N GLU A 148 19.91 -0.57 1.66
CA GLU A 148 18.74 -1.37 1.36
C GLU A 148 18.75 -1.93 -0.08
N ILE A 149 19.34 -1.19 -1.04
CA ILE A 149 19.56 -1.69 -2.40
C ILE A 149 20.54 -2.86 -2.40
N GLU A 150 21.63 -2.78 -1.63
CA GLU A 150 22.58 -3.90 -1.49
C GLU A 150 21.93 -5.11 -0.82
N LEU A 151 21.10 -4.88 0.20
CA LEU A 151 20.30 -5.95 0.81
C LEU A 151 19.36 -6.61 -0.22
N LEU A 152 18.64 -5.82 -1.04
CA LEU A 152 17.78 -6.36 -2.10
C LEU A 152 18.60 -7.17 -3.12
N LYS A 153 19.76 -6.68 -3.56
CA LYS A 153 20.66 -7.39 -4.50
C LYS A 153 21.07 -8.76 -3.96
N ALA A 154 21.38 -8.86 -2.67
CA ALA A 154 21.68 -10.13 -2.02
C ALA A 154 20.46 -11.08 -2.05
N GLN A 155 19.25 -10.58 -1.74
CA GLN A 155 18.04 -11.39 -1.69
C GLN A 155 17.57 -11.90 -3.08
N ILE A 156 17.81 -11.14 -4.15
CA ILE A 156 17.46 -11.56 -5.52
C ILE A 156 18.61 -12.30 -6.23
N ASN A 157 19.74 -12.50 -5.55
CA ASN A 157 20.95 -13.09 -6.12
C ASN A 157 21.41 -12.35 -7.41
N PHE A 158 21.50 -11.03 -7.31
CA PHE A 158 21.71 -10.14 -8.46
C PHE A 158 23.00 -10.45 -9.22
N GLU A 159 24.07 -10.84 -8.53
CA GLU A 159 25.35 -11.19 -9.17
C GLU A 159 25.22 -12.38 -10.12
N ASN A 160 24.51 -13.43 -9.71
CA ASN A 160 24.25 -14.58 -10.57
C ASN A 160 23.36 -14.21 -11.77
N ILE A 161 22.38 -13.32 -11.57
CA ILE A 161 21.54 -12.81 -12.66
C ILE A 161 22.38 -11.96 -13.63
N ALA A 162 23.28 -11.13 -13.12
CA ALA A 162 24.14 -10.27 -13.93
C ALA A 162 25.13 -11.07 -14.79
N ALA A 163 25.59 -12.22 -14.29
CA ALA A 163 26.45 -13.15 -15.00
C ALA A 163 25.71 -14.06 -15.99
N SER A 164 24.37 -14.14 -15.91
CA SER A 164 23.55 -14.96 -16.81
C SER A 164 23.50 -14.38 -18.23
N GLU A 165 23.52 -15.27 -19.23
CA GLU A 165 23.29 -14.90 -20.63
C GLU A 165 21.86 -14.38 -20.87
N GLN A 166 20.90 -14.90 -20.10
CA GLN A 166 19.51 -14.46 -20.16
C GLN A 166 19.18 -13.63 -18.93
N LYS A 167 18.93 -12.34 -19.16
CA LYS A 167 18.54 -11.38 -18.12
C LYS A 167 17.02 -11.25 -18.06
N PRO A 168 16.43 -11.16 -16.87
CA PRO A 168 15.01 -10.84 -16.71
C PRO A 168 14.68 -9.49 -17.35
N PHE A 169 13.44 -9.31 -17.80
CA PHE A 169 12.99 -8.08 -18.46
C PHE A 169 13.17 -6.82 -17.60
N TRP A 170 13.18 -6.96 -16.27
CA TRP A 170 13.34 -5.85 -15.33
C TRP A 170 14.81 -5.47 -15.07
N PHE A 171 15.78 -6.24 -15.58
CA PHE A 171 17.19 -6.08 -15.24
C PHE A 171 17.75 -4.71 -15.64
N ASP A 172 17.47 -4.26 -16.86
CA ASP A 172 17.94 -2.96 -17.35
C ASP A 172 17.30 -1.79 -16.59
N ASP A 173 16.06 -1.95 -16.12
CA ASP A 173 15.42 -0.96 -15.24
C ASP A 173 16.08 -0.93 -13.87
N PHE A 174 16.49 -2.08 -13.34
CA PHE A 174 17.22 -2.17 -12.08
C PHE A 174 18.56 -1.44 -12.16
N LEU A 175 19.29 -1.60 -13.28
CA LEU A 175 20.59 -0.94 -13.49
C LEU A 175 20.54 0.59 -13.46
N LYS A 176 19.38 1.21 -13.73
CA LYS A 176 19.23 2.68 -13.71
C LYS A 176 19.33 3.29 -12.31
N PHE A 177 19.24 2.47 -11.27
CA PHE A 177 19.23 2.90 -9.87
C PHE A 177 20.53 2.57 -9.12
N ILE A 178 21.49 1.90 -9.78
CA ILE A 178 22.78 1.53 -9.18
C ILE A 178 23.94 2.32 -9.80
#